data_AF-A0A833N5Z0-F1
#
_entry.id   AF-A0A833N5Z0-F1
#
_cell.length_a   1.000
_cell.length_b   1.000
_cell.length_c   1.000
_cell.angle_alpha   90.00
_cell.angle_beta   90.00
_cell.angle_gamma   90.00
#
_symmetry.space_group_name_H-M   'P 1'
#
loop_
_entity.id
_entity.type
_entity.pdbx_description
1 polymer ?
#
loop_
_entity_poly.entity_id
_entity_poly.type
_entity_poly.pdbx_seq_one_letter_code
_entity_poly.pdbx_strand_id
1 'polypeptide(L)'
;MLNLISKKIISEITNNFELFEKYLYTPTSIKDFKKFLINYRGMKVPGTPQSYNRDELSKQTAENIVNFFINIFAKEGLADHSEEEILIILNEVEMGVNLSLYYWFGLNDRNYQFRTLIHFFELDGVGSVFLTKNKHDFAVSLSEDGMRFGLASSEHEPKYMPVSKVCELNLFTEMASERVLFARIRTVQREICLLIDDWEHLNAILAVEYGRTFQDFQNLRTKKAEEDHLMVVSKMNARRDTLAQWCLESFCDFQEWIEKLFEFRKFSDDIYSELQAASVVLLSGLQKIFLPASVSRHRYCENVPKLLERYALSRVRMNKDDVSSRLLLQACQSALGKVFDATLFDFVDKKPFEWVFSFDPSAAIKSFSWSYSKELHLVLSAIYGVCCFKKSLPNPIDINFLSDIATTIQMPETFPADSNLNRKIYENEVNILDEKIQNTFKLLLNFIDKNVKDSKNTKELCQFIIKNLQPTQEALNGSIS
;
A
#
# COMPACT_ATOMS: atom_id res chain seq x y z
N MET A 1 7.29 20.94 23.97
CA MET A 1 8.54 20.45 24.59
C MET A 1 8.95 19.11 23.99
N LEU A 2 8.04 18.13 23.91
CA LEU A 2 8.23 16.82 23.25
C LEU A 2 8.88 16.88 21.85
N ASN A 3 8.30 17.67 20.94
CA ASN A 3 8.79 17.85 19.57
C ASN A 3 10.21 18.47 19.49
N LEU A 4 10.73 19.07 20.57
CA LEU A 4 12.09 19.61 20.62
C LEU A 4 13.12 18.50 20.89
N ILE A 5 12.77 17.53 21.74
CA ILE A 5 13.68 16.47 22.19
C ILE A 5 13.81 15.39 21.14
N SER A 6 12.70 14.96 20.54
CA SER A 6 12.73 14.06 19.37
C SER A 6 13.62 14.64 18.26
N LYS A 7 13.49 15.94 17.96
CA LYS A 7 14.33 16.62 16.96
C LYS A 7 15.80 16.68 17.36
N LYS A 8 16.13 16.92 18.63
CA LYS A 8 17.53 16.90 19.11
C LYS A 8 18.14 15.52 18.98
N ILE A 9 17.44 14.48 19.43
CA ILE A 9 17.88 13.09 19.33
C ILE A 9 18.10 12.70 17.86
N ILE A 10 17.13 13.00 16.97
CA ILE A 10 17.26 12.74 15.54
C ILE A 10 18.46 13.49 14.96
N SER A 11 18.62 14.78 15.28
CA SER A 11 19.76 15.58 14.81
C SER A 11 21.10 15.02 15.28
N GLU A 12 21.19 14.56 16.52
CA GLU A 12 22.42 13.96 17.07
C GLU A 12 22.75 12.64 16.34
N ILE A 13 21.74 11.84 16.03
CA ILE A 13 21.89 10.61 15.24
C ILE A 13 22.38 10.94 13.83
N THR A 14 21.76 11.91 13.15
CA THR A 14 22.15 12.34 11.81
C THR A 14 23.57 12.91 11.78
N ASN A 15 23.96 13.68 12.80
CA ASN A 15 25.31 14.26 12.88
C ASN A 15 26.40 13.20 13.10
N ASN A 16 26.07 12.09 13.75
CA ASN A 16 27.00 10.99 14.04
C ASN A 16 26.81 9.80 13.07
N PHE A 17 26.09 9.97 11.97
CA PHE A 17 25.70 8.88 11.08
C PHE A 17 26.90 8.21 10.37
N GLU A 18 27.99 8.96 10.13
CA GLU A 18 29.24 8.39 9.58
C GLU A 18 29.87 7.34 10.51
N LEU A 19 29.68 7.46 11.83
CA LEU A 19 30.17 6.46 12.77
C LEU A 19 29.33 5.19 12.68
N PHE A 20 28.01 5.37 12.62
CA PHE A 20 27.05 4.30 12.42
C PHE A 20 27.30 3.56 11.09
N GLU A 21 27.72 4.27 10.04
CA GLU A 21 28.12 3.71 8.74
C GLU A 21 29.26 2.71 8.84
N LYS A 22 30.27 3.07 9.61
CA LYS A 22 31.46 2.25 9.76
C LYS A 22 31.11 0.91 10.38
N TYR A 23 30.21 0.90 11.37
CA TYR A 23 29.72 -0.34 11.97
C TYR A 23 29.02 -1.25 10.96
N LEU A 24 28.25 -0.66 10.05
CA LEU A 24 27.50 -1.41 9.03
C LEU A 24 28.34 -1.87 7.84
N TYR A 25 29.42 -1.18 7.48
CA TYR A 25 30.34 -1.65 6.43
C TYR A 25 31.41 -2.60 6.91
N THR A 26 31.65 -2.71 8.23
CA THR A 26 32.64 -3.64 8.79
C THR A 26 32.53 -5.07 8.21
N PRO A 27 31.33 -5.61 7.93
CA PRO A 27 31.18 -6.94 7.32
C PRO A 27 31.60 -7.03 5.85
N THR A 28 31.60 -5.91 5.11
CA THR A 28 31.94 -5.88 3.69
C THR A 28 33.40 -6.22 3.40
N SER A 29 34.30 -6.17 4.40
CA SER A 29 35.67 -6.66 4.27
C SER A 29 35.78 -8.19 4.37
N ILE A 30 34.73 -8.89 4.82
CA ILE A 30 34.71 -10.34 4.96
C ILE A 30 34.40 -10.99 3.60
N LYS A 31 35.30 -11.86 3.11
CA LYS A 31 35.12 -12.54 1.82
C LYS A 31 33.84 -13.39 1.79
N ASP A 32 33.49 -13.99 2.91
CA ASP A 32 32.30 -14.82 3.06
C ASP A 32 31.02 -13.98 2.98
N PHE A 33 31.01 -12.76 3.51
CA PHE A 33 29.91 -11.81 3.35
C PHE A 33 29.72 -11.41 1.89
N LYS A 34 30.81 -11.13 1.15
CA LYS A 34 30.73 -10.83 -0.29
C LYS A 34 30.14 -12.00 -1.09
N LYS A 35 30.49 -13.24 -0.74
CA LYS A 35 29.92 -14.45 -1.37
C LYS A 35 28.46 -14.67 -0.98
N PHE A 36 28.10 -14.37 0.26
CA PHE A 36 26.72 -14.43 0.74
C PHE A 36 25.85 -13.40 0.02
N LEU A 37 26.31 -12.15 -0.10
CA LEU A 37 25.68 -11.10 -0.91
C LEU A 37 25.44 -11.51 -2.36
N ILE A 38 26.32 -12.28 -3.00
CA ILE A 38 26.09 -12.74 -4.38
C ILE A 38 24.93 -13.75 -4.48
N ASN A 39 24.63 -14.47 -3.38
CA ASN A 39 23.68 -15.57 -3.32
C ASN A 39 22.40 -15.28 -2.50
N TYR A 40 22.31 -14.11 -1.87
CA TYR A 40 21.30 -13.75 -0.87
C TYR A 40 19.85 -13.68 -1.42
N ARG A 41 19.64 -13.94 -2.72
CA ARG A 41 18.32 -14.20 -3.33
C ARG A 41 17.77 -15.61 -3.03
N GLY A 42 18.00 -16.14 -1.84
CA GLY A 42 17.40 -17.41 -1.38
C GLY A 42 18.02 -18.69 -1.95
N MET A 43 19.20 -18.65 -2.59
CA MET A 43 19.88 -19.86 -3.03
C MET A 43 20.74 -20.43 -1.91
N LYS A 44 20.64 -21.74 -1.66
CA LYS A 44 21.50 -22.44 -0.68
C LYS A 44 22.97 -22.18 -1.01
N VAL A 45 23.68 -21.47 -0.14
CA VAL A 45 25.13 -21.35 -0.23
C VAL A 45 25.73 -22.72 0.11
N PRO A 46 26.50 -23.35 -0.79
CA PRO A 46 27.20 -24.59 -0.48
C PRO A 46 28.06 -24.37 0.77
N GLY A 47 28.02 -25.30 1.73
CA GLY A 47 28.70 -25.17 3.02
C GLY A 47 30.16 -24.76 2.88
N THR A 48 30.43 -23.46 2.98
CA THR A 48 31.77 -22.91 2.95
C THR A 48 32.36 -23.02 4.35
N PRO A 49 33.59 -23.52 4.50
CA PRO A 49 34.30 -23.43 5.77
C PRO A 49 34.42 -21.96 6.17
N GLN A 50 33.92 -21.62 7.35
CA GLN A 50 33.94 -20.25 7.87
C GLN A 50 35.38 -19.79 8.04
N SER A 51 35.72 -18.62 7.49
CA SER A 51 37.06 -18.03 7.64
C SER A 51 37.18 -17.09 8.84
N TYR A 52 36.10 -16.90 9.60
CA TYR A 52 35.98 -15.92 10.69
C TYR A 52 35.14 -16.46 11.87
N ASN A 53 35.36 -15.92 13.06
CA ASN A 53 34.55 -16.20 14.25
C ASN A 53 33.22 -15.44 14.17
N ARG A 54 32.16 -16.11 13.69
CA ARG A 54 30.86 -15.50 13.43
C ARG A 54 30.21 -14.92 14.69
N ASP A 55 30.29 -15.64 15.80
CA ASP A 55 29.58 -15.29 17.05
C ASP A 55 30.19 -14.05 17.73
N GLU A 56 31.52 -13.91 17.66
CA GLU A 56 32.21 -12.75 18.22
C GLU A 56 31.97 -11.48 17.39
N LEU A 57 32.03 -11.60 16.06
CA LEU A 57 31.76 -10.49 15.14
C LEU A 57 30.29 -10.08 15.13
N SER A 58 29.36 -11.02 15.22
CA SER A 58 27.92 -10.72 15.33
C SER A 58 27.63 -9.93 16.59
N LYS A 59 28.15 -10.41 17.74
CA LYS A 59 28.00 -9.76 19.04
C LYS A 59 28.59 -8.35 19.04
N GLN A 60 29.83 -8.19 18.55
CA GLN A 60 30.48 -6.88 18.49
C GLN A 60 29.72 -5.90 17.58
N THR A 61 29.26 -6.37 16.41
CA THR A 61 28.50 -5.53 15.47
C THR A 61 27.18 -5.09 16.08
N ALA A 62 26.45 -6.01 16.72
CA ALA A 62 25.20 -5.71 17.38
C ALA A 62 25.38 -4.76 18.56
N GLU A 63 26.37 -4.98 19.42
CA GLU A 63 26.69 -4.12 20.55
C GLU A 63 27.06 -2.70 20.09
N ASN A 64 27.87 -2.56 19.03
CA ASN A 64 28.23 -1.25 18.50
C ASN A 64 27.01 -0.47 17.99
N ILE A 65 26.13 -1.14 17.24
CA ILE A 65 24.90 -0.54 16.71
C ILE A 65 23.94 -0.15 17.84
N VAL A 66 23.73 -1.05 18.79
CA VAL A 66 22.83 -0.83 19.94
C VAL A 66 23.36 0.30 20.82
N ASN A 67 24.65 0.26 21.20
CA ASN A 67 25.26 1.27 22.06
C ASN A 67 25.29 2.65 21.43
N PHE A 68 25.37 2.75 20.10
CA PHE A 68 25.26 4.03 19.40
C PHE A 68 23.98 4.79 19.78
N PHE A 69 22.83 4.11 19.77
CA PHE A 69 21.55 4.73 20.14
C PHE A 69 21.41 4.95 21.65
N ILE A 70 21.82 3.97 22.46
CA ILE A 70 21.77 4.07 23.94
C ILE A 70 22.50 5.32 24.43
N ASN A 71 23.70 5.57 23.91
CA ASN A 71 24.52 6.71 24.29
C ASN A 71 23.84 8.04 23.95
N ILE A 72 23.17 8.13 22.80
CA ILE A 72 22.45 9.34 22.38
C ILE A 72 21.21 9.56 23.25
N PHE A 73 20.43 8.51 23.53
CA PHE A 73 19.25 8.62 24.42
C PHE A 73 19.63 9.05 25.84
N ALA A 74 20.73 8.50 26.37
CA ALA A 74 21.24 8.87 27.68
C ALA A 74 21.72 10.33 27.71
N LYS A 75 22.43 10.77 26.66
CA LYS A 75 22.96 12.14 26.54
C LYS A 75 21.84 13.19 26.48
N GLU A 76 20.75 12.91 25.76
CA GLU A 76 19.67 13.87 25.54
C GLU A 76 18.61 13.88 26.66
N GLY A 77 18.82 13.13 27.75
CA GLY A 77 17.98 13.20 28.95
C GLY A 77 16.62 12.49 28.82
N LEU A 78 16.52 11.46 27.98
CA LEU A 78 15.25 10.74 27.78
C LEU A 78 14.64 10.20 29.08
N ALA A 79 15.47 9.87 30.07
CA ALA A 79 15.06 9.38 31.38
C ALA A 79 14.21 10.37 32.19
N ASP A 80 14.28 11.66 31.90
CA ASP A 80 13.58 12.72 32.64
C ASP A 80 12.09 12.81 32.29
N HIS A 81 11.65 12.17 31.20
CA HIS A 81 10.29 12.23 30.65
C HIS A 81 9.33 11.19 31.22
N SER A 82 8.03 11.45 31.25
CA SER A 82 7.05 10.44 31.68
C SER A 82 7.05 9.20 30.76
N GLU A 83 6.47 8.09 31.19
CA GLU A 83 6.41 6.85 30.38
C GLU A 83 5.68 7.08 29.04
N GLU A 84 4.54 7.77 29.06
CA GLU A 84 3.77 8.12 27.86
C GLU A 84 4.56 9.04 26.93
N GLU A 85 5.30 10.00 27.51
CA GLU A 85 6.17 10.90 26.76
C GLU A 85 7.33 10.16 26.09
N ILE A 86 7.97 9.23 26.80
CA ILE A 86 9.05 8.39 26.25
C ILE A 86 8.54 7.57 25.07
N LEU A 87 7.35 6.95 25.19
CA LEU A 87 6.76 6.21 24.08
C LEU A 87 6.53 7.09 22.85
N ILE A 88 6.01 8.31 23.03
CA ILE A 88 5.82 9.26 21.93
C ILE A 88 7.17 9.63 21.30
N ILE A 89 8.18 9.99 22.10
CA ILE A 89 9.51 10.34 21.62
C ILE A 89 10.16 9.18 20.86
N LEU A 90 10.15 7.97 21.43
CA LEU A 90 10.75 6.80 20.80
C LEU A 90 10.07 6.44 19.50
N ASN A 91 8.74 6.56 19.40
CA ASN A 91 8.02 6.38 18.15
C ASN A 91 8.46 7.41 17.08
N GLU A 92 8.60 8.69 17.46
CA GLU A 92 9.07 9.73 16.53
C GLU A 92 10.52 9.52 16.10
N VAL A 93 11.40 9.11 17.03
CA VAL A 93 12.81 8.81 16.74
C VAL A 93 12.93 7.56 15.87
N GLU A 94 12.17 6.50 16.17
CA GLU A 94 12.11 5.28 15.36
C GLU A 94 11.84 5.61 13.89
N MET A 95 10.79 6.42 13.67
CA MET A 95 10.44 6.90 12.34
C MET A 95 11.58 7.70 11.69
N GLY A 96 12.22 8.61 12.42
CA GLY A 96 13.32 9.44 11.86
C GLY A 96 14.61 8.66 11.56
N VAL A 97 14.96 7.69 12.41
CA VAL A 97 16.15 6.84 12.24
C VAL A 97 15.96 5.87 11.10
N ASN A 98 14.86 5.12 11.09
CA ASN A 98 14.58 4.13 10.04
C ASN A 98 14.46 4.78 8.67
N LEU A 99 14.00 6.02 8.64
CA LEU A 99 14.04 6.84 7.44
C LEU A 99 15.45 7.29 7.04
N SER A 100 16.29 7.70 8.00
CA SER A 100 17.67 8.05 7.71
C SER A 100 18.45 6.85 7.16
N LEU A 101 18.19 5.64 7.72
CA LEU A 101 18.66 4.37 7.16
C LEU A 101 18.16 4.20 5.73
N TYR A 102 16.86 4.39 5.52
CA TYR A 102 16.25 4.29 4.20
C TYR A 102 16.93 5.19 3.16
N TYR A 103 17.09 6.50 3.43
CA TYR A 103 17.73 7.42 2.47
C TYR A 103 19.15 7.06 2.16
N TRP A 104 19.89 6.70 3.19
CA TRP A 104 21.29 6.43 3.02
C TRP A 104 21.56 5.12 2.28
N PHE A 105 20.68 4.14 2.44
CA PHE A 105 20.78 2.84 1.79
C PHE A 105 20.04 2.74 0.44
N GLY A 106 18.98 3.52 0.24
CA GLY A 106 18.09 3.50 -0.94
C GLY A 106 18.65 4.21 -2.17
N LEU A 107 19.77 4.92 -2.07
CA LEU A 107 20.43 5.51 -3.24
C LEU A 107 21.35 4.53 -3.98
N ASN A 108 21.74 3.40 -3.37
CA ASN A 108 22.83 2.53 -3.86
C ASN A 108 22.61 1.00 -3.65
N ASP A 109 21.37 0.48 -3.76
CA ASP A 109 21.11 -0.98 -3.75
C ASP A 109 21.32 -1.65 -2.36
N ARG A 110 21.10 -0.91 -1.25
CA ARG A 110 21.55 -1.32 0.12
C ARG A 110 20.48 -1.57 1.18
N ASN A 111 19.19 -1.40 0.90
CA ASN A 111 18.16 -2.08 1.72
C ASN A 111 18.46 -3.59 1.78
N TYR A 112 19.03 -4.09 0.68
CA TYR A 112 19.72 -5.36 0.58
C TYR A 112 20.85 -5.56 1.61
N GLN A 113 21.76 -4.60 1.79
CA GLN A 113 22.95 -4.74 2.65
C GLN A 113 22.62 -4.75 4.14
N PHE A 114 21.71 -3.89 4.60
CA PHE A 114 21.28 -3.92 6.01
C PHE A 114 20.59 -5.25 6.33
N ARG A 115 19.65 -5.69 5.48
CA ARG A 115 18.99 -6.99 5.62
C ARG A 115 19.95 -8.17 5.49
N THR A 116 20.88 -8.11 4.55
CA THR A 116 21.93 -9.11 4.38
C THR A 116 22.81 -9.19 5.63
N LEU A 117 23.12 -8.06 6.26
CA LEU A 117 23.87 -8.02 7.51
C LEU A 117 23.10 -8.69 8.65
N ILE A 118 21.82 -8.35 8.82
CA ILE A 118 20.94 -8.98 9.81
C ILE A 118 20.90 -10.49 9.61
N HIS A 119 20.75 -10.96 8.37
CA HIS A 119 20.70 -12.40 8.06
C HIS A 119 22.06 -13.10 8.17
N PHE A 120 23.13 -12.44 7.71
CA PHE A 120 24.46 -13.01 7.72
C PHE A 120 24.96 -13.28 9.14
N PHE A 121 24.65 -12.38 10.07
CA PHE A 121 25.02 -12.51 11.49
C PHE A 121 23.92 -13.06 12.39
N GLU A 122 22.73 -13.37 11.86
CA GLU A 122 21.56 -13.80 12.65
C GLU A 122 21.21 -12.81 13.77
N LEU A 123 21.12 -11.52 13.43
CA LEU A 123 20.91 -10.42 14.39
C LEU A 123 19.44 -10.00 14.56
N ASP A 124 18.49 -10.72 13.96
CA ASP A 124 17.08 -10.38 14.09
C ASP A 124 16.62 -10.53 15.55
N GLY A 125 16.06 -9.46 16.12
CA GLY A 125 15.66 -9.38 17.53
C GLY A 125 16.80 -9.09 18.51
N VAL A 126 18.06 -8.98 18.07
CA VAL A 126 19.19 -8.69 18.97
C VAL A 126 19.09 -7.24 19.44
N GLY A 127 19.05 -7.04 20.76
CA GLY A 127 18.85 -5.73 21.36
C GLY A 127 19.30 -5.63 22.81
N SER A 128 19.15 -4.45 23.40
CA SER A 128 19.44 -4.21 24.81
C SER A 128 18.44 -3.24 25.43
N VAL A 129 18.10 -3.49 26.69
CA VAL A 129 17.34 -2.55 27.53
C VAL A 129 18.25 -1.40 27.90
N PHE A 130 17.78 -0.17 27.67
CA PHE A 130 18.56 1.04 27.90
C PHE A 130 17.96 1.94 28.99
N LEU A 131 16.68 1.75 29.32
CA LEU A 131 16.00 2.52 30.35
C LEU A 131 14.91 1.67 31.00
N THR A 132 14.92 1.59 32.33
CA THR A 132 13.82 0.99 33.10
C THR A 132 13.07 2.10 33.82
N LYS A 133 11.75 2.17 33.63
CA LYS A 133 10.88 3.16 34.29
C LYS A 133 9.60 2.50 34.77
N ASN A 134 9.28 2.64 36.06
CA ASN A 134 8.04 2.12 36.65
C ASN A 134 7.74 0.64 36.34
N LYS A 135 8.77 -0.23 36.28
CA LYS A 135 8.70 -1.66 35.91
C LYS A 135 8.48 -1.95 34.43
N HIS A 136 8.53 -0.93 33.58
CA HIS A 136 8.62 -1.08 32.13
C HIS A 136 10.07 -0.94 31.68
N ASP A 137 10.51 -1.90 30.86
CA ASP A 137 11.82 -1.87 30.24
C ASP A 137 11.69 -1.32 28.82
N PHE A 138 12.48 -0.28 28.52
CA PHE A 138 12.62 0.27 27.18
C PHE A 138 13.90 -0.26 26.54
N ALA A 139 13.78 -0.74 25.31
CA ALA A 139 14.84 -1.39 24.57
C ALA A 139 15.03 -0.81 23.18
N VAL A 140 16.24 -1.00 22.67
CA VAL A 140 16.57 -0.89 21.25
C VAL A 140 16.88 -2.28 20.73
N SER A 141 16.33 -2.66 19.58
CA SER A 141 16.64 -3.93 18.93
C SER A 141 16.78 -3.79 17.42
N LEU A 142 17.58 -4.70 16.86
CA LEU A 142 17.79 -4.86 15.43
C LEU A 142 16.70 -5.75 14.85
N SER A 143 16.21 -5.40 13.67
CA SER A 143 15.37 -6.30 12.89
C SER A 143 15.63 -6.17 11.40
N GLU A 144 15.16 -7.14 10.63
CA GLU A 144 15.19 -7.07 9.14
C GLU A 144 14.51 -5.82 8.57
N ASP A 145 13.59 -5.24 9.34
CA ASP A 145 12.81 -4.05 8.98
C ASP A 145 13.39 -2.80 9.64
N GLY A 146 14.66 -2.79 10.06
CA GLY A 146 15.27 -1.61 10.68
C GLY A 146 15.38 -1.71 12.19
N MET A 147 15.56 -0.55 12.83
CA MET A 147 15.75 -0.39 14.27
C MET A 147 14.41 -0.25 14.97
N ARG A 148 14.22 -0.97 16.08
CA ARG A 148 13.04 -0.85 16.95
C ARG A 148 13.41 -0.11 18.22
N PHE A 149 12.56 0.79 18.66
CA PHE A 149 12.67 1.52 19.91
C PHE A 149 11.32 1.48 20.63
N GLY A 150 11.28 0.99 21.87
CA GLY A 150 10.05 0.96 22.64
C GLY A 150 10.12 0.00 23.81
N LEU A 151 8.98 -0.52 24.25
CA LEU A 151 8.92 -1.49 25.34
C LEU A 151 9.61 -2.80 24.92
N ALA A 152 10.41 -3.39 25.81
CA ALA A 152 11.06 -4.67 25.59
C ALA A 152 10.05 -5.83 25.38
N SER A 153 8.83 -5.68 25.92
CA SER A 153 7.72 -6.60 25.73
C SER A 153 6.93 -6.39 24.43
N SER A 154 7.23 -5.32 23.68
CA SER A 154 6.50 -4.97 22.47
C SER A 154 7.12 -5.64 21.26
N GLU A 155 6.36 -6.53 20.62
CA GLU A 155 6.65 -7.06 19.29
C GLU A 155 6.30 -6.03 18.19
N HIS A 156 6.48 -4.72 18.43
CA HIS A 156 6.09 -3.75 17.42
C HIS A 156 7.07 -3.77 16.24
N GLU A 157 6.51 -3.82 15.03
CA GLU A 157 7.27 -3.63 13.80
C GLU A 157 7.85 -2.20 13.79
N PRO A 158 9.09 -2.02 13.33
CA PRO A 158 9.70 -0.69 13.24
C PRO A 158 8.86 0.20 12.33
N LYS A 159 8.45 1.35 12.87
CA LYS A 159 7.68 2.36 12.18
C LYS A 159 8.62 3.12 11.26
N TYR A 160 8.50 2.93 9.94
CA TYR A 160 9.13 3.81 8.97
C TYR A 160 8.28 5.08 8.78
N MET A 161 8.93 6.20 8.46
CA MET A 161 8.24 7.46 8.16
C MET A 161 7.70 7.44 6.71
N PRO A 162 6.47 7.92 6.44
CA PRO A 162 6.00 8.12 5.08
C PRO A 162 6.96 9.02 4.30
N VAL A 163 7.36 8.58 3.11
CA VAL A 163 8.37 9.26 2.27
C VAL A 163 7.95 10.69 1.90
N SER A 164 6.63 10.94 1.90
CA SER A 164 6.04 12.28 1.75
C SER A 164 6.48 13.28 2.80
N LYS A 165 6.64 12.87 4.06
CA LYS A 165 7.08 13.75 5.17
C LYS A 165 8.52 14.20 4.98
N VAL A 166 9.28 13.49 4.16
CA VAL A 166 10.70 13.70 3.93
C VAL A 166 11.00 14.49 2.67
N CYS A 167 10.09 14.42 1.70
CA CYS A 167 10.09 15.36 0.60
C CYS A 167 9.89 16.81 1.07
N GLU A 168 9.58 17.02 2.35
CA GLU A 168 9.35 18.32 2.98
C GLU A 168 8.35 19.13 2.14
N LEU A 169 7.29 18.45 1.67
CA LEU A 169 6.29 19.03 0.77
C LEU A 169 5.67 20.31 1.35
N ASN A 170 5.62 20.38 2.69
CA ASN A 170 5.17 21.52 3.49
C ASN A 170 6.12 22.74 3.47
N LEU A 171 7.41 22.55 3.21
CA LEU A 171 8.39 23.64 3.09
C LEU A 171 8.33 24.31 1.72
N PHE A 172 7.60 23.73 0.77
CA PHE A 172 7.47 24.29 -0.56
C PHE A 172 6.36 25.33 -0.62
N THR A 173 6.77 26.59 -0.81
CA THR A 173 5.87 27.74 -0.94
C THR A 173 5.72 28.13 -2.41
N GLU A 174 4.62 28.83 -2.72
CA GLU A 174 4.30 29.39 -4.05
C GLU A 174 5.38 30.35 -4.60
N MET A 175 6.36 30.76 -3.78
CA MET A 175 7.42 31.70 -4.15
C MET A 175 8.72 31.03 -4.62
N ALA A 176 8.79 29.69 -4.67
CA ALA A 176 9.99 29.01 -5.15
C ALA A 176 10.18 29.18 -6.67
N SER A 177 11.43 29.31 -7.13
CA SER A 177 11.73 29.39 -8.56
C SER A 177 11.37 28.09 -9.29
N GLU A 178 10.96 28.18 -10.56
CA GLU A 178 10.56 27.01 -11.36
C GLU A 178 11.65 25.94 -11.44
N ARG A 179 12.93 26.31 -11.52
CA ARG A 179 14.03 25.33 -11.52
C ARG A 179 14.07 24.48 -10.25
N VAL A 180 13.81 25.09 -9.10
CA VAL A 180 13.76 24.39 -7.81
C VAL A 180 12.51 23.52 -7.72
N LEU A 181 11.38 24.01 -8.24
CA LEU A 181 10.14 23.24 -8.33
C LEU A 181 10.30 22.01 -9.24
N PHE A 182 10.89 22.17 -10.42
CA PHE A 182 11.17 21.09 -11.37
C PHE A 182 12.01 19.98 -10.71
N ALA A 183 13.11 20.36 -10.05
CA ALA A 183 13.96 19.41 -9.34
C ALA A 183 13.19 18.67 -8.23
N ARG A 184 12.30 19.38 -7.53
CA ARG A 184 11.48 18.79 -6.47
C ARG A 184 10.44 17.81 -7.01
N ILE A 185 9.78 18.13 -8.12
CA ILE A 185 8.85 17.21 -8.79
C ILE A 185 9.58 15.92 -9.18
N ARG A 186 10.79 16.03 -9.71
CA ARG A 186 11.65 14.87 -10.04
C ARG A 186 12.04 14.06 -8.80
N THR A 187 12.32 14.70 -7.67
CA THR A 187 12.52 14.00 -6.40
C THR A 187 11.28 13.20 -6.02
N VAL A 188 10.09 13.81 -6.05
CA VAL A 188 8.82 13.12 -5.74
C VAL A 188 8.59 11.93 -6.66
N GLN A 189 8.80 12.09 -7.98
CA GLN A 189 8.70 10.97 -8.94
C GLN A 189 9.63 9.80 -8.57
N ARG A 190 10.89 10.12 -8.21
CA ARG A 190 11.86 9.10 -7.79
C ARG A 190 11.41 8.37 -6.53
N GLU A 191 10.95 9.11 -5.53
CA GLU A 191 10.48 8.53 -4.27
C GLU A 191 9.28 7.60 -4.47
N ILE A 192 8.35 7.96 -5.38
CA ILE A 192 7.24 7.07 -5.76
C ILE A 192 7.78 5.78 -6.37
N CYS A 193 8.76 5.86 -7.29
CA CYS A 193 9.38 4.67 -7.87
C CYS A 193 10.07 3.79 -6.81
N LEU A 194 10.80 4.39 -5.87
CA LEU A 194 11.45 3.65 -4.79
C LEU A 194 10.44 2.89 -3.91
N LEU A 195 9.32 3.53 -3.56
CA LEU A 195 8.23 2.86 -2.82
C LEU A 195 7.65 1.66 -3.57
N ILE A 196 7.52 1.78 -4.90
CA ILE A 196 7.06 0.68 -5.76
C ILE A 196 8.10 -0.46 -5.78
N ASP A 197 9.39 -0.12 -5.90
CA ASP A 197 10.47 -1.10 -5.93
C ASP A 197 10.58 -1.84 -4.58
N ASP A 198 10.43 -1.13 -3.46
CA ASP A 198 10.39 -1.74 -2.12
C ASP A 198 9.20 -2.68 -1.96
N TRP A 199 8.03 -2.29 -2.47
CA TRP A 199 6.83 -3.15 -2.49
C TRP A 199 7.07 -4.44 -3.27
N GLU A 200 7.66 -4.36 -4.46
CA GLU A 200 7.98 -5.54 -5.26
C GLU A 200 9.04 -6.43 -4.60
N HIS A 201 10.08 -5.79 -4.06
CA HIS A 201 11.15 -6.48 -3.39
C HIS A 201 10.66 -7.23 -2.15
N LEU A 202 9.86 -6.58 -1.30
CA LEU A 202 9.26 -7.21 -0.13
C LEU A 202 8.37 -8.39 -0.56
N ASN A 203 7.49 -8.20 -1.54
CA ASN A 203 6.63 -9.28 -2.03
C ASN A 203 7.44 -10.47 -2.59
N ALA A 204 8.58 -10.22 -3.24
CA ALA A 204 9.46 -11.28 -3.72
C ALA A 204 10.11 -12.05 -2.57
N ILE A 205 10.62 -11.37 -1.53
CA ILE A 205 11.18 -12.02 -0.33
C ILE A 205 10.11 -12.87 0.36
N LEU A 206 8.94 -12.26 0.60
CA LEU A 206 7.81 -12.91 1.25
C LEU A 206 7.34 -14.14 0.46
N ALA A 207 7.26 -14.06 -0.88
CA ALA A 207 6.90 -15.21 -1.71
C ALA A 207 7.89 -16.38 -1.57
N VAL A 208 9.19 -16.10 -1.44
CA VAL A 208 10.22 -17.14 -1.23
C VAL A 208 10.09 -17.78 0.15
N GLU A 209 9.91 -16.98 1.20
CA GLU A 209 9.75 -17.49 2.58
C GLU A 209 8.47 -18.31 2.75
N TYR A 210 7.36 -17.83 2.18
CA TYR A 210 6.11 -18.56 2.09
C TYR A 210 6.28 -19.87 1.32
N GLY A 211 6.89 -19.82 0.13
CA GLY A 211 7.09 -21.01 -0.70
C GLY A 211 7.90 -22.09 0.01
N ARG A 212 8.95 -21.69 0.74
CA ARG A 212 9.77 -22.59 1.54
C ARG A 212 8.97 -23.24 2.69
N THR A 213 8.33 -22.44 3.54
CA THR A 213 7.58 -22.98 4.69
C THR A 213 6.37 -23.79 4.26
N PHE A 214 5.70 -23.39 3.17
CA PHE A 214 4.61 -24.16 2.58
C PHE A 214 5.09 -25.51 2.06
N GLN A 215 6.25 -25.56 1.39
CA GLN A 215 6.85 -26.82 0.95
C GLN A 215 7.21 -27.71 2.14
N ASP A 216 7.80 -27.15 3.21
CA ASP A 216 8.13 -27.89 4.43
C ASP A 216 6.86 -28.43 5.12
N PHE A 217 5.78 -27.63 5.19
CA PHE A 217 4.47 -28.08 5.67
C PHE A 217 3.89 -29.21 4.80
N GLN A 218 3.91 -29.08 3.48
CA GLN A 218 3.42 -30.11 2.55
C GLN A 218 4.18 -31.43 2.69
N ASN A 219 5.49 -31.36 2.91
CA ASN A 219 6.39 -32.52 3.01
C ASN A 219 6.31 -33.19 4.39
N LEU A 220 6.34 -32.42 5.47
CA LEU A 220 6.41 -32.94 6.83
C LEU A 220 5.03 -33.26 7.40
N ARG A 221 4.01 -32.46 7.06
CA ARG A 221 2.63 -32.53 7.57
C ARG A 221 2.55 -32.69 9.10
N THR A 222 3.50 -32.10 9.82
CA THR A 222 3.51 -32.09 11.28
C THR A 222 2.81 -30.84 11.80
N LYS A 223 2.25 -30.93 13.01
CA LYS A 223 1.63 -29.78 13.69
C LYS A 223 2.61 -28.60 13.84
N LYS A 224 3.88 -28.88 14.11
CA LYS A 224 4.93 -27.86 14.20
C LYS A 224 5.15 -27.16 12.85
N ALA A 225 5.20 -27.90 11.74
CA ALA A 225 5.36 -27.28 10.42
C ALA A 225 4.12 -26.46 9.99
N GLU A 226 2.93 -26.84 10.46
CA GLU A 226 1.71 -26.04 10.30
C GLU A 226 1.77 -24.75 11.12
N GLU A 227 2.16 -24.83 12.40
CA GLU A 227 2.35 -23.68 13.30
C GLU A 227 3.40 -22.71 12.73
N ASP A 228 4.55 -23.22 12.27
CA ASP A 228 5.62 -22.43 11.65
C ASP A 228 5.13 -21.74 10.37
N HIS A 229 4.35 -22.43 9.53
CA HIS A 229 3.77 -21.86 8.32
C HIS A 229 2.75 -20.75 8.64
N LEU A 230 1.86 -20.97 9.61
CA LEU A 230 0.87 -19.97 10.04
C LEU A 230 1.55 -18.73 10.64
N MET A 231 2.62 -18.92 11.42
CA MET A 231 3.41 -17.82 11.97
C MET A 231 4.03 -16.98 10.85
N VAL A 232 4.65 -17.61 9.86
CA VAL A 232 5.19 -16.91 8.69
C VAL A 232 4.09 -16.17 7.95
N VAL A 233 2.95 -16.82 7.65
CA VAL A 233 1.80 -16.17 6.98
C VAL A 233 1.32 -14.93 7.73
N SER A 234 1.20 -15.02 9.05
CA SER A 234 0.81 -13.88 9.91
C SER A 234 1.81 -12.74 9.80
N LYS A 235 3.11 -13.04 9.96
CA LYS A 235 4.21 -12.07 9.81
C LYS A 235 4.21 -11.43 8.42
N MET A 236 3.97 -12.19 7.36
CA MET A 236 3.93 -11.65 5.99
C MET A 236 2.76 -10.70 5.78
N ASN A 237 1.58 -11.05 6.29
CA ASN A 237 0.39 -10.22 6.17
C ASN A 237 0.58 -8.90 6.93
N ALA A 238 1.09 -8.95 8.16
CA ALA A 238 1.40 -7.75 8.94
C ALA A 238 2.36 -6.81 8.20
N ARG A 239 3.53 -7.31 7.78
CA ARG A 239 4.53 -6.52 7.04
C ARG A 239 3.96 -5.90 5.76
N ARG A 240 3.17 -6.67 5.02
CA ARG A 240 2.57 -6.21 3.77
C ARG A 240 1.50 -5.15 4.01
N ASP A 241 0.64 -5.32 5.00
CA ASP A 241 -0.40 -4.36 5.35
C ASP A 241 0.22 -3.06 5.87
N THR A 242 1.27 -3.16 6.68
CA THR A 242 2.07 -2.04 7.15
C THR A 242 2.67 -1.25 5.97
N LEU A 243 3.37 -1.91 5.04
CA LEU A 243 3.94 -1.25 3.87
C LEU A 243 2.87 -0.65 2.94
N ALA A 244 1.76 -1.36 2.75
CA ALA A 244 0.62 -0.87 1.97
C ALA A 244 0.05 0.41 2.57
N GLN A 245 -0.18 0.46 3.89
CA GLN A 245 -0.63 1.68 4.56
C GLN A 245 0.35 2.83 4.34
N TRP A 246 1.66 2.59 4.47
CA TRP A 246 2.69 3.62 4.32
C TRP A 246 2.81 4.16 2.89
N CYS A 247 2.78 3.28 1.89
CA CYS A 247 2.77 3.68 0.49
C CYS A 247 1.56 4.58 0.23
N LEU A 248 0.39 4.20 0.73
CA LEU A 248 -0.84 4.94 0.50
C LEU A 248 -0.88 6.29 1.23
N GLU A 249 -0.38 6.37 2.46
CA GLU A 249 -0.21 7.64 3.19
C GLU A 249 0.69 8.59 2.39
N SER A 250 1.83 8.09 1.90
CA SER A 250 2.75 8.86 1.07
C SER A 250 2.09 9.30 -0.24
N PHE A 251 1.31 8.41 -0.86
CA PHE A 251 0.61 8.71 -2.11
C PHE A 251 -0.49 9.77 -1.92
N CYS A 252 -1.21 9.75 -0.80
CA CYS A 252 -2.16 10.80 -0.47
C CYS A 252 -1.47 12.16 -0.39
N ASP A 253 -0.38 12.24 0.35
CA ASP A 253 0.35 13.50 0.55
C ASP A 253 0.95 14.02 -0.76
N PHE A 254 1.50 13.15 -1.61
CA PHE A 254 1.97 13.52 -2.94
C PHE A 254 0.84 14.01 -3.85
N GLN A 255 -0.30 13.32 -3.84
CA GLN A 255 -1.45 13.68 -4.67
C GLN A 255 -2.05 15.01 -4.24
N GLU A 256 -2.16 15.28 -2.94
CA GLU A 256 -2.62 16.57 -2.41
C GLU A 256 -1.64 17.71 -2.70
N TRP A 257 -0.34 17.44 -2.64
CA TRP A 257 0.68 18.42 -3.04
C TRP A 257 0.60 18.76 -4.53
N ILE A 258 0.44 17.74 -5.39
CA ILE A 258 0.23 17.93 -6.83
C ILE A 258 -1.07 18.71 -7.09
N GLU A 259 -2.17 18.33 -6.45
CA GLU A 259 -3.46 19.02 -6.53
C GLU A 259 -3.30 20.52 -6.22
N LYS A 260 -2.68 20.82 -5.07
CA LYS A 260 -2.41 22.19 -4.66
C LYS A 260 -1.59 22.96 -5.71
N LEU A 261 -0.59 22.32 -6.32
CA LEU A 261 0.23 22.95 -7.35
C LEU A 261 -0.54 23.23 -8.66
N PHE A 262 -1.48 22.36 -9.04
CA PHE A 262 -2.36 22.59 -10.20
C PHE A 262 -3.31 23.78 -10.01
N GLU A 263 -3.69 24.09 -8.77
CA GLU A 263 -4.51 25.27 -8.48
C GLU A 263 -3.76 26.59 -8.72
N PHE A 264 -2.43 26.59 -8.63
CA PHE A 264 -1.61 27.76 -8.95
C PHE A 264 -1.47 27.91 -10.47
N ARG A 265 -2.25 28.82 -11.06
CA ARG A 265 -2.31 29.08 -12.52
C ARG A 265 -1.14 29.92 -13.08
N LYS A 266 0.09 29.75 -12.59
CA LYS A 266 1.21 30.65 -12.92
C LYS A 266 2.52 29.97 -13.32
N PHE A 267 2.53 28.65 -13.50
CA PHE A 267 3.74 27.95 -13.91
C PHE A 267 3.87 27.84 -15.43
N SER A 268 5.08 27.62 -15.91
CA SER A 268 5.36 27.26 -17.31
C SER A 268 4.78 25.90 -17.69
N ASP A 269 4.58 25.69 -18.99
CA ASP A 269 4.09 24.42 -19.54
C ASP A 269 5.00 23.23 -19.17
N ASP A 270 6.31 23.47 -19.04
CA ASP A 270 7.28 22.45 -18.62
C ASP A 270 6.97 21.94 -17.20
N ILE A 271 6.67 22.84 -16.26
CA ILE A 271 6.30 22.46 -14.89
C ILE A 271 4.97 21.70 -14.87
N TYR A 272 3.97 22.15 -15.63
CA TYR A 272 2.71 21.43 -15.72
C TYR A 272 2.88 20.03 -16.32
N SER A 273 3.72 19.89 -17.36
CA SER A 273 4.07 18.60 -17.94
C SER A 273 4.72 17.66 -16.90
N GLU A 274 5.64 18.16 -16.08
CA GLU A 274 6.26 17.37 -15.02
C GLU A 274 5.29 16.99 -13.90
N LEU A 275 4.38 17.89 -13.52
CA LEU A 275 3.32 17.59 -12.54
C LEU A 275 2.36 16.52 -13.06
N GLN A 276 1.99 16.59 -14.35
CA GLN A 276 1.19 15.54 -15.00
C GLN A 276 1.95 14.21 -14.97
N ALA A 277 3.24 14.20 -15.34
CA ALA A 277 4.07 13.00 -15.30
C ALA A 277 4.15 12.42 -13.89
N ALA A 278 4.33 13.26 -12.86
CA ALA A 278 4.34 12.83 -11.46
C ALA A 278 3.01 12.21 -11.03
N SER A 279 1.87 12.83 -11.42
CA SER A 279 0.55 12.28 -11.13
C SER A 279 0.31 10.94 -11.82
N VAL A 280 0.82 10.76 -13.05
CA VAL A 280 0.73 9.48 -13.78
C VAL A 280 1.58 8.39 -13.12
N VAL A 281 2.81 8.70 -12.70
CA VAL A 281 3.67 7.75 -11.97
C VAL A 281 3.01 7.35 -10.64
N LEU A 282 2.42 8.31 -9.94
CA LEU A 282 1.69 8.06 -8.70
C LEU A 282 0.49 7.13 -8.91
N LEU A 283 -0.29 7.38 -9.96
CA LEU A 283 -1.41 6.54 -10.34
C LEU A 283 -0.96 5.12 -10.71
N SER A 284 0.16 4.99 -11.43
CA SER A 284 0.75 3.68 -11.75
C SER A 284 1.15 2.91 -10.49
N GLY A 285 1.76 3.59 -9.51
CA GLY A 285 2.06 3.02 -8.20
C GLY A 285 0.81 2.55 -7.47
N LEU A 286 -0.24 3.37 -7.46
CA LEU A 286 -1.53 2.99 -6.86
C LEU A 286 -2.10 1.74 -7.53
N GLN A 287 -2.09 1.70 -8.87
CA GLN A 287 -2.61 0.56 -9.63
C GLN A 287 -1.84 -0.72 -9.33
N LYS A 288 -0.52 -0.62 -9.20
CA LYS A 288 0.37 -1.76 -8.99
C LYS A 288 0.29 -2.34 -7.58
N ILE A 289 0.11 -1.49 -6.58
CA ILE A 289 0.09 -1.90 -5.16
C ILE A 289 -1.33 -2.27 -4.70
N PHE A 290 -2.35 -1.48 -5.07
CA PHE A 290 -3.70 -1.56 -4.49
C PHE A 290 -4.80 -1.98 -5.45
N LEU A 291 -4.53 -2.01 -6.76
CA LEU A 291 -5.52 -2.39 -7.78
C LEU A 291 -5.19 -3.70 -8.56
N PRO A 292 -4.31 -4.64 -8.13
CA PRO A 292 -4.31 -5.98 -8.74
C PRO A 292 -5.45 -6.87 -8.22
N ALA A 293 -5.99 -7.74 -9.09
CA ALA A 293 -7.04 -8.72 -8.75
C ALA A 293 -6.58 -9.83 -7.78
N SER A 294 -5.27 -10.07 -7.63
CA SER A 294 -4.75 -10.91 -6.54
C SER A 294 -4.88 -10.23 -5.18
N VAL A 295 -4.85 -8.89 -5.15
CA VAL A 295 -5.00 -8.07 -3.95
C VAL A 295 -6.48 -7.89 -3.56
N SER A 296 -7.43 -8.05 -4.49
CA SER A 296 -8.87 -8.02 -4.18
C SER A 296 -9.35 -9.19 -3.30
N ARG A 297 -8.48 -10.17 -3.00
CA ARG A 297 -8.70 -11.23 -2.00
C ARG A 297 -8.12 -10.89 -0.62
N HIS A 298 -7.34 -9.83 -0.51
CA HIS A 298 -6.78 -9.37 0.75
C HIS A 298 -7.76 -8.43 1.44
N ARG A 299 -8.01 -8.73 2.71
CA ARG A 299 -8.73 -7.82 3.59
C ARG A 299 -7.75 -6.70 3.91
N TYR A 300 -7.84 -5.60 3.17
CA TYR A 300 -7.05 -4.42 3.53
C TYR A 300 -7.33 -4.03 4.97
N CYS A 301 -6.32 -3.51 5.67
CA CYS A 301 -6.48 -3.00 7.02
C CYS A 301 -7.54 -1.89 7.08
N GLU A 302 -8.11 -1.66 8.27
CA GLU A 302 -9.22 -0.70 8.47
C GLU A 302 -8.90 0.74 8.00
N ASN A 303 -7.61 1.09 7.87
CA ASN A 303 -7.16 2.41 7.45
C ASN A 303 -7.16 2.61 5.92
N VAL A 304 -6.99 1.54 5.13
CA VAL A 304 -6.84 1.65 3.66
C VAL A 304 -8.06 2.27 2.98
N PRO A 305 -9.32 1.91 3.28
CA PRO A 305 -10.47 2.56 2.64
C PRO A 305 -10.52 4.08 2.87
N LYS A 306 -10.15 4.55 4.08
CA LYS A 306 -10.11 5.98 4.42
C LYS A 306 -9.00 6.71 3.65
N LEU A 307 -7.84 6.09 3.55
CA LEU A 307 -6.70 6.66 2.82
C LEU A 307 -6.97 6.68 1.30
N LEU A 308 -7.56 5.62 0.74
CA LEU A 308 -7.96 5.62 -0.68
C LEU A 308 -9.07 6.62 -0.96
N GLU A 309 -10.02 6.81 -0.04
CA GLU A 309 -11.00 7.90 -0.14
C GLU A 309 -10.29 9.26 -0.19
N ARG A 310 -9.33 9.53 0.71
CA ARG A 310 -8.54 10.78 0.72
C ARG A 310 -7.82 10.99 -0.62
N TYR A 311 -7.15 9.96 -1.12
CA TYR A 311 -6.47 10.00 -2.43
C TYR A 311 -7.45 10.29 -3.58
N ALA A 312 -8.57 9.57 -3.63
CA ALA A 312 -9.57 9.71 -4.69
C ALA A 312 -10.27 11.06 -4.66
N LEU A 313 -10.53 11.63 -3.48
CA LEU A 313 -11.05 12.99 -3.32
C LEU A 313 -10.10 14.03 -3.94
N SER A 314 -8.81 13.93 -3.64
CA SER A 314 -7.79 14.84 -4.19
C SER A 314 -7.73 14.76 -5.72
N ARG A 315 -7.75 13.54 -6.27
CA ARG A 315 -7.85 13.31 -7.73
C ARG A 315 -9.09 13.93 -8.36
N VAL A 316 -10.25 13.75 -7.75
CA VAL A 316 -11.52 14.30 -8.23
C VAL A 316 -11.54 15.83 -8.17
N ARG A 317 -10.91 16.44 -7.16
CA ARG A 317 -10.77 17.91 -7.09
C ARG A 317 -9.83 18.44 -8.19
N MET A 318 -8.72 17.74 -8.44
CA MET A 318 -7.80 18.05 -9.53
C MET A 318 -8.44 17.89 -10.92
N ASN A 319 -9.25 16.85 -11.11
CA ASN A 319 -10.02 16.63 -12.34
C ASN A 319 -11.41 16.05 -12.05
N LYS A 320 -12.42 16.94 -12.03
CA LYS A 320 -13.81 16.59 -11.73
C LYS A 320 -14.45 15.64 -12.74
N ASP A 321 -13.93 15.61 -13.96
CA ASP A 321 -14.45 14.84 -15.09
C ASP A 321 -13.69 13.51 -15.29
N ASP A 322 -12.88 13.09 -14.31
CA ASP A 322 -12.21 11.78 -14.31
C ASP A 322 -13.12 10.69 -13.74
N VAL A 323 -13.72 9.89 -14.63
CA VAL A 323 -14.66 8.81 -14.28
C VAL A 323 -13.99 7.74 -13.41
N SER A 324 -12.73 7.41 -13.69
CA SER A 324 -11.99 6.38 -12.96
C SER A 324 -11.83 6.76 -11.48
N SER A 325 -11.43 8.00 -11.20
CA SER A 325 -11.29 8.50 -9.83
C SER A 325 -12.63 8.62 -9.10
N ARG A 326 -13.71 8.99 -9.81
CA ARG A 326 -15.07 9.04 -9.26
C ARG A 326 -15.59 7.66 -8.85
N LEU A 327 -15.37 6.64 -9.68
CA LEU A 327 -15.75 5.26 -9.38
C LEU A 327 -14.92 4.67 -8.23
N LEU A 328 -13.61 4.96 -8.19
CA LEU A 328 -12.77 4.61 -7.03
C LEU A 328 -13.28 5.27 -5.74
N LEU A 329 -13.56 6.58 -5.79
CA LEU A 329 -14.08 7.32 -4.65
C LEU A 329 -15.38 6.69 -4.13
N GLN A 330 -16.32 6.40 -5.02
CA GLN A 330 -17.59 5.79 -4.62
C GLN A 330 -17.41 4.40 -4.03
N ALA A 331 -16.55 3.54 -4.60
CA ALA A 331 -16.28 2.22 -4.04
C ALA A 331 -15.72 2.31 -2.60
N CYS A 332 -14.78 3.23 -2.35
CA CYS A 332 -14.22 3.46 -1.02
C CYS A 332 -15.23 4.08 -0.05
N GLN A 333 -16.03 5.04 -0.50
CA GLN A 333 -17.09 5.66 0.30
C GLN A 333 -18.13 4.64 0.73
N SER A 334 -18.52 3.77 -0.19
CA SER A 334 -19.48 2.71 0.08
C SER A 334 -18.93 1.65 1.03
N ALA A 335 -17.62 1.35 0.96
CA ALA A 335 -16.92 0.52 1.94
C ALA A 335 -16.90 1.11 3.36
N LEU A 336 -17.10 2.43 3.46
CA LEU A 336 -17.20 3.17 4.72
C LEU A 336 -18.65 3.44 5.15
N GLY A 337 -19.64 2.90 4.42
CA GLY A 337 -21.07 3.10 4.68
C GLY A 337 -21.61 4.47 4.30
N LYS A 338 -20.94 5.17 3.37
CA LYS A 338 -21.42 6.46 2.84
C LYS A 338 -22.35 6.23 1.66
N VAL A 339 -23.29 7.17 1.51
CA VAL A 339 -24.36 7.15 0.52
C VAL A 339 -23.81 7.18 -0.91
N PHE A 340 -24.54 6.55 -1.83
CA PHE A 340 -24.24 6.58 -3.26
C PHE A 340 -24.42 7.99 -3.87
N ASP A 341 -23.41 8.46 -4.59
CA ASP A 341 -23.42 9.72 -5.34
C ASP A 341 -24.09 9.52 -6.72
N ALA A 342 -25.35 9.94 -6.81
CA ALA A 342 -26.14 9.85 -8.04
C ALA A 342 -25.57 10.68 -9.21
N THR A 343 -24.62 11.60 -8.98
CA THR A 343 -23.96 12.34 -10.07
C THR A 343 -23.09 11.44 -10.96
N LEU A 344 -22.78 10.22 -10.51
CA LEU A 344 -22.10 9.23 -11.35
C LEU A 344 -22.89 8.88 -12.63
N PHE A 345 -24.23 8.99 -12.61
CA PHE A 345 -25.04 8.77 -13.80
C PHE A 345 -24.83 9.86 -14.86
N ASP A 346 -24.39 11.07 -14.49
CA ASP A 346 -24.16 12.13 -15.47
C ASP A 346 -23.08 11.74 -16.49
N PHE A 347 -22.11 10.90 -16.10
CA PHE A 347 -21.09 10.36 -17.01
C PHE A 347 -21.66 9.36 -18.03
N VAL A 348 -22.72 8.64 -17.64
CA VAL A 348 -23.48 7.77 -18.54
C VAL A 348 -24.20 8.58 -19.61
N ASP A 349 -24.62 9.81 -19.33
CA ASP A 349 -25.32 10.66 -20.30
C ASP A 349 -24.36 11.49 -21.16
N LYS A 350 -23.25 11.95 -20.59
CA LYS A 350 -22.20 12.73 -21.28
C LYS A 350 -21.57 11.98 -22.47
N LYS A 351 -21.03 12.75 -23.42
CA LYS A 351 -20.24 12.23 -24.55
C LYS A 351 -18.82 11.86 -24.08
N PRO A 352 -18.15 10.89 -24.74
CA PRO A 352 -16.86 10.35 -24.27
C PRO A 352 -15.68 11.33 -24.23
N PHE A 353 -15.79 12.48 -24.91
CA PHE A 353 -14.78 13.53 -24.90
C PHE A 353 -15.00 14.56 -23.78
N GLU A 354 -16.15 14.54 -23.10
CA GLU A 354 -16.47 15.42 -21.98
C GLU A 354 -15.89 14.90 -20.65
N TRP A 355 -15.28 13.72 -20.66
CA TRP A 355 -14.70 13.08 -19.50
C TRP A 355 -13.47 12.24 -19.85
N VAL A 356 -12.68 11.95 -18.82
CA VAL A 356 -11.43 11.19 -18.93
C VAL A 356 -11.57 9.85 -18.20
N PHE A 357 -10.86 8.85 -18.71
CA PHE A 357 -10.73 7.53 -18.12
C PHE A 357 -9.25 7.28 -17.87
N SER A 358 -8.77 7.70 -16.70
CA SER A 358 -7.33 7.77 -16.42
C SER A 358 -6.71 6.42 -16.04
N PHE A 359 -7.52 5.50 -15.49
CA PHE A 359 -7.15 4.13 -15.16
C PHE A 359 -8.37 3.21 -15.21
N ASP A 360 -8.17 1.90 -15.16
CA ASP A 360 -9.25 0.93 -15.00
C ASP A 360 -9.69 0.82 -13.52
N PRO A 361 -10.91 1.29 -13.15
CA PRO A 361 -11.45 1.17 -11.79
C PRO A 361 -12.01 -0.23 -11.48
N SER A 362 -12.05 -1.16 -12.45
CA SER A 362 -12.54 -2.54 -12.27
C SER A 362 -12.00 -3.16 -10.99
N ALA A 363 -10.68 -3.09 -10.79
CA ALA A 363 -10.05 -3.70 -9.64
C ALA A 363 -10.38 -3.02 -8.31
N ALA A 364 -10.63 -1.71 -8.30
CA ALA A 364 -11.11 -1.01 -7.11
C ALA A 364 -12.52 -1.50 -6.72
N ILE A 365 -13.44 -1.55 -7.69
CA ILE A 365 -14.81 -2.02 -7.52
C ILE A 365 -14.79 -3.48 -7.00
N LYS A 366 -13.94 -4.34 -7.58
CA LYS A 366 -13.75 -5.72 -7.10
C LYS A 366 -13.22 -5.77 -5.67
N SER A 367 -12.18 -4.98 -5.36
CA SER A 367 -11.49 -5.02 -4.07
C SER A 367 -12.32 -4.54 -2.88
N PHE A 368 -13.32 -3.69 -3.10
CA PHE A 368 -14.22 -3.22 -2.04
C PHE A 368 -15.59 -3.88 -2.04
N SER A 369 -15.92 -4.68 -3.06
CA SER A 369 -17.21 -5.40 -3.17
C SER A 369 -17.60 -6.22 -1.93
N TRP A 370 -16.63 -6.59 -1.09
CA TRP A 370 -16.91 -7.31 0.14
C TRP A 370 -17.54 -6.44 1.25
N SER A 371 -17.49 -5.12 1.14
CA SER A 371 -17.87 -4.21 2.24
C SER A 371 -19.22 -3.50 2.03
N TYR A 372 -19.82 -3.62 0.85
CA TYR A 372 -21.10 -3.00 0.52
C TYR A 372 -22.06 -3.96 -0.21
N SER A 373 -23.32 -3.54 -0.36
CA SER A 373 -24.39 -4.36 -0.95
C SER A 373 -24.10 -4.80 -2.39
N LYS A 374 -24.61 -5.98 -2.74
CA LYS A 374 -24.52 -6.53 -4.10
C LYS A 374 -25.19 -5.63 -5.12
N GLU A 375 -26.32 -5.03 -4.76
CA GLU A 375 -27.09 -4.10 -5.58
C GLU A 375 -26.21 -2.91 -6.00
N LEU A 376 -25.53 -2.29 -5.04
CA LEU A 376 -24.63 -1.18 -5.32
C LEU A 376 -23.44 -1.62 -6.18
N HIS A 377 -22.86 -2.80 -5.91
CA HIS A 377 -21.79 -3.36 -6.74
C HIS A 377 -22.19 -3.45 -8.22
N LEU A 378 -23.40 -3.95 -8.48
CA LEU A 378 -23.93 -4.06 -9.83
C LEU A 378 -24.12 -2.68 -10.49
N VAL A 379 -24.60 -1.68 -9.74
CA VAL A 379 -24.74 -0.30 -10.24
C VAL A 379 -23.38 0.31 -10.61
N LEU A 380 -22.37 0.21 -9.75
CA LEU A 380 -21.02 0.71 -10.04
C LEU A 380 -20.42 0.01 -11.26
N SER A 381 -20.58 -1.30 -11.34
CA SER A 381 -20.11 -2.11 -12.46
C SER A 381 -20.83 -1.76 -13.77
N ALA A 382 -22.11 -1.40 -13.71
CA ALA A 382 -22.87 -0.98 -14.88
C ALA A 382 -22.42 0.38 -15.42
N ILE A 383 -22.22 1.36 -14.53
CA ILE A 383 -21.68 2.68 -14.89
C ILE A 383 -20.29 2.55 -15.50
N TYR A 384 -19.40 1.76 -14.86
CA TYR A 384 -18.09 1.41 -15.39
C TYR A 384 -18.18 0.81 -16.80
N GLY A 385 -18.98 -0.25 -16.97
CA GLY A 385 -19.13 -0.93 -18.25
C GLY A 385 -19.59 0.00 -19.36
N VAL A 386 -20.64 0.79 -19.12
CA VAL A 386 -21.16 1.76 -20.10
C VAL A 386 -20.10 2.80 -20.49
N CYS A 387 -19.39 3.37 -19.52
CA CYS A 387 -18.33 4.34 -19.80
C CYS A 387 -17.19 3.70 -20.60
N CYS A 388 -16.78 2.48 -20.25
CA CYS A 388 -15.77 1.73 -20.99
C CYS A 388 -16.14 1.45 -22.44
N PHE A 389 -17.38 0.99 -22.70
CA PHE A 389 -17.89 0.83 -24.06
C PHE A 389 -17.87 2.15 -24.82
N LYS A 390 -18.40 3.23 -24.21
CA LYS A 390 -18.41 4.57 -24.79
C LYS A 390 -17.01 5.09 -25.15
N LYS A 391 -15.98 4.80 -24.35
CA LYS A 391 -14.60 5.23 -24.62
C LYS A 391 -13.94 4.43 -25.74
N SER A 392 -14.30 3.16 -25.88
CA SER A 392 -13.65 2.23 -26.80
C SER A 392 -14.19 2.30 -28.22
N LEU A 393 -15.45 2.75 -28.39
CA LEU A 393 -16.07 2.88 -29.71
C LEU A 393 -15.42 4.00 -30.56
N PRO A 394 -15.24 3.79 -31.87
CA PRO A 394 -15.77 2.70 -32.69
C PRO A 394 -14.86 1.45 -32.80
N ASN A 395 -13.80 1.35 -32.00
CA ASN A 395 -12.86 0.23 -32.12
C ASN A 395 -13.53 -1.09 -31.70
N PRO A 396 -13.25 -2.20 -32.42
CA PRO A 396 -13.74 -3.52 -32.02
C PRO A 396 -13.16 -3.88 -30.66
N ILE A 397 -14.05 -4.29 -29.76
CA ILE A 397 -13.70 -4.71 -28.40
C ILE A 397 -13.22 -6.16 -28.45
N ASP A 398 -12.02 -6.42 -27.91
CA ASP A 398 -11.46 -7.77 -27.87
C ASP A 398 -12.10 -8.63 -26.75
N ILE A 399 -11.79 -9.92 -26.76
CA ILE A 399 -12.32 -10.89 -25.79
C ILE A 399 -11.81 -10.59 -24.37
N ASN A 400 -10.60 -10.03 -24.22
CA ASN A 400 -10.03 -9.71 -22.91
C ASN A 400 -10.77 -8.55 -22.24
N PHE A 401 -11.16 -7.54 -23.01
CA PHE A 401 -11.91 -6.39 -22.54
C PHE A 401 -13.31 -6.76 -22.06
N LEU A 402 -14.01 -7.67 -22.75
CA LEU A 402 -15.26 -8.23 -22.24
C LEU A 402 -15.02 -9.04 -20.97
N SER A 403 -13.92 -9.78 -20.87
CA SER A 403 -13.57 -10.55 -19.68
C SER A 403 -13.41 -9.65 -18.44
N ASP A 404 -12.85 -8.45 -18.56
CA ASP A 404 -12.72 -7.52 -17.42
C ASP A 404 -14.07 -6.95 -16.97
N ILE A 405 -14.94 -6.57 -17.90
CA ILE A 405 -16.31 -6.15 -17.56
C ILE A 405 -17.10 -7.31 -16.95
N ALA A 406 -17.03 -8.48 -17.58
CA ALA A 406 -17.70 -9.69 -17.13
C ALA A 406 -17.23 -10.09 -15.73
N THR A 407 -15.92 -10.15 -15.48
CA THR A 407 -15.40 -10.47 -14.15
C THR A 407 -15.81 -9.43 -13.13
N THR A 408 -15.75 -8.13 -13.43
CA THR A 408 -16.20 -7.06 -12.51
C THR A 408 -17.65 -7.23 -12.11
N ILE A 409 -18.55 -7.46 -13.09
CA ILE A 409 -19.98 -7.64 -12.86
C ILE A 409 -20.27 -8.97 -12.16
N GLN A 410 -19.64 -10.04 -12.63
CA GLN A 410 -19.98 -11.41 -12.28
C GLN A 410 -19.29 -11.90 -11.02
N MET A 411 -18.20 -11.30 -10.53
CA MET A 411 -17.38 -11.81 -9.40
C MET A 411 -18.24 -12.43 -8.27
N PRO A 412 -18.46 -13.76 -8.30
CA PRO A 412 -19.27 -14.43 -7.28
C PRO A 412 -18.41 -14.73 -6.04
N GLU A 413 -17.08 -14.74 -6.20
CA GLU A 413 -16.08 -15.15 -5.22
C GLU A 413 -15.88 -14.14 -4.08
N THR A 414 -16.29 -12.87 -4.23
CA THR A 414 -16.17 -11.81 -3.21
C THR A 414 -17.44 -11.59 -2.39
N PHE A 415 -18.51 -12.33 -2.68
CA PHE A 415 -19.68 -12.52 -1.83
C PHE A 415 -19.65 -13.91 -1.16
N PRO A 416 -18.58 -14.30 -0.43
CA PRO A 416 -18.58 -15.60 0.23
C PRO A 416 -19.75 -15.67 1.20
N ALA A 417 -20.34 -16.86 1.34
CA ALA A 417 -21.23 -17.17 2.44
C ALA A 417 -20.54 -16.75 3.75
N ASP A 418 -21.30 -16.03 4.55
CA ASP A 418 -20.90 -15.10 5.61
C ASP A 418 -20.12 -15.74 6.78
N SER A 419 -18.94 -16.30 6.52
CA SER A 419 -18.17 -17.08 7.51
C SER A 419 -17.30 -16.23 8.44
N ASN A 420 -17.26 -14.91 8.26
CA ASN A 420 -16.50 -14.00 9.11
C ASN A 420 -17.44 -13.07 9.91
N LEU A 421 -17.71 -13.43 11.17
CA LEU A 421 -18.59 -12.72 12.10
C LEU A 421 -18.21 -11.24 12.35
N ASN A 422 -16.98 -10.83 12.04
CA ASN A 422 -16.51 -9.45 12.22
C ASN A 422 -16.70 -8.57 10.97
N ARG A 423 -17.27 -9.09 9.89
CA ARG A 423 -17.48 -8.34 8.64
C ARG A 423 -18.73 -7.46 8.77
N LYS A 424 -18.55 -6.15 8.60
CA LYS A 424 -19.67 -5.22 8.45
C LYS A 424 -19.94 -5.00 6.97
N ILE A 425 -21.09 -5.50 6.49
CA ILE A 425 -21.61 -5.16 5.16
C ILE A 425 -22.48 -3.92 5.35
N TYR A 426 -22.14 -2.84 4.67
CA TYR A 426 -22.97 -1.65 4.66
C TYR A 426 -24.07 -1.82 3.62
N GLU A 427 -25.31 -1.91 4.10
CA GLU A 427 -26.50 -1.80 3.27
C GLU A 427 -26.64 -0.34 2.80
N ASN A 428 -25.85 0.02 1.79
CA ASN A 428 -26.10 1.25 1.05
C ASN A 428 -27.38 1.01 0.24
N GLU A 429 -28.51 1.52 0.74
CA GLU A 429 -29.83 1.37 0.12
C GLU A 429 -29.80 1.96 -1.30
N VAL A 430 -29.73 1.08 -2.30
CA VAL A 430 -29.86 1.46 -3.71
C VAL A 430 -31.03 0.68 -4.28
N ASN A 431 -32.07 1.41 -4.66
CA ASN A 431 -33.23 0.80 -5.31
C ASN A 431 -32.86 0.46 -6.76
N ILE A 432 -32.56 -0.82 -7.03
CA ILE A 432 -32.24 -1.29 -8.38
C ILE A 432 -33.37 -1.06 -9.40
N LEU A 433 -34.61 -0.85 -8.94
CA LEU A 433 -35.76 -0.53 -9.78
C LEU A 433 -35.84 0.96 -10.16
N ASP A 434 -34.94 1.81 -9.65
CA ASP A 434 -34.87 3.22 -10.05
C ASP A 434 -34.68 3.36 -11.56
N GLU A 435 -35.36 4.33 -12.15
CA GLU A 435 -35.39 4.53 -13.60
C GLU A 435 -33.99 4.78 -14.18
N LYS A 436 -33.13 5.56 -13.50
CA LYS A 436 -31.76 5.83 -13.97
C LYS A 436 -30.90 4.58 -13.97
N ILE A 437 -31.06 3.74 -12.94
CA ILE A 437 -30.36 2.46 -12.83
C ILE A 437 -30.81 1.54 -13.96
N GLN A 438 -32.12 1.36 -14.12
CA GLN A 438 -32.69 0.51 -15.17
C GLN A 438 -32.26 0.97 -16.57
N ASN A 439 -32.22 2.28 -16.82
CA ASN A 439 -31.76 2.82 -18.09
C ASN A 439 -30.26 2.55 -18.33
N THR A 440 -29.42 2.68 -17.29
CA THR A 440 -27.98 2.38 -17.38
C THR A 440 -27.76 0.90 -17.73
N PHE A 441 -28.48 -0.01 -17.09
CA PHE A 441 -28.37 -1.44 -17.39
C PHE A 441 -28.88 -1.80 -18.79
N LYS A 442 -30.01 -1.23 -19.23
CA LYS A 442 -30.50 -1.41 -20.61
C LYS A 442 -29.46 -0.93 -21.62
N LEU A 443 -28.82 0.20 -21.35
CA LEU A 443 -27.77 0.74 -22.21
C LEU A 443 -26.55 -0.20 -22.25
N LEU A 444 -26.13 -0.74 -21.10
CA LEU A 444 -25.06 -1.74 -21.04
C LEU A 444 -25.39 -3.00 -21.85
N LEU A 445 -26.59 -3.56 -21.67
CA LEU A 445 -27.06 -4.73 -22.42
C LEU A 445 -27.04 -4.45 -23.93
N ASN A 446 -27.51 -3.28 -24.35
CA ASN A 446 -27.47 -2.86 -25.75
C ASN A 446 -26.03 -2.74 -26.28
N PHE A 447 -25.08 -2.26 -25.46
CA PHE A 447 -23.68 -2.21 -25.86
C PHE A 447 -23.07 -3.60 -26.02
N ILE A 448 -23.34 -4.51 -25.08
CA ILE A 448 -22.86 -5.90 -25.14
C ILE A 448 -23.41 -6.59 -26.40
N ASP A 449 -24.72 -6.50 -26.64
CA ASP A 449 -25.39 -7.16 -27.77
C ASP A 449 -24.89 -6.66 -29.14
N LYS A 450 -24.67 -5.35 -29.28
CA LYS A 450 -24.30 -4.75 -30.57
C LYS A 450 -22.81 -4.79 -30.89
N ASN A 451 -21.94 -4.80 -29.87
CA ASN A 451 -20.51 -4.54 -30.07
C ASN A 451 -19.62 -5.73 -29.69
N VAL A 452 -20.19 -6.81 -29.18
CA VAL A 452 -19.44 -7.97 -28.74
C VAL A 452 -19.92 -9.22 -29.47
N LYS A 453 -18.99 -10.08 -29.88
CA LYS A 453 -19.34 -11.30 -30.61
C LYS A 453 -20.25 -12.19 -29.76
N ASP A 454 -21.29 -12.70 -30.43
CA ASP A 454 -22.20 -13.68 -29.85
C ASP A 454 -21.42 -14.94 -29.40
N SER A 455 -21.40 -15.17 -28.09
CA SER A 455 -20.71 -16.29 -27.46
C SER A 455 -21.48 -16.80 -26.25
N LYS A 456 -21.14 -17.99 -25.75
CA LYS A 456 -21.73 -18.53 -24.52
C LYS A 456 -21.51 -17.57 -23.33
N ASN A 457 -20.28 -17.05 -23.18
CA ASN A 457 -19.94 -16.13 -22.09
C ASN A 457 -20.72 -14.81 -22.17
N THR A 458 -20.89 -14.27 -23.39
CA THR A 458 -21.69 -13.06 -23.63
C THR A 458 -23.14 -13.27 -23.20
N LYS A 459 -23.72 -14.42 -23.58
CA LYS A 459 -25.10 -14.79 -23.22
C LYS A 459 -25.27 -14.98 -21.71
N GLU A 460 -24.31 -15.65 -21.06
CA GLU A 460 -24.30 -15.84 -19.60
C GLU A 460 -24.20 -14.51 -18.85
N LEU A 461 -23.38 -13.56 -19.33
CA LEU A 461 -23.30 -12.21 -18.77
C LEU A 461 -24.62 -11.44 -18.91
N CYS A 462 -25.21 -11.42 -20.10
CA CYS A 462 -26.51 -10.76 -20.32
C CYS A 462 -27.60 -11.38 -19.44
N GLN A 463 -27.66 -12.71 -19.35
CA GLN A 463 -28.61 -13.41 -18.47
C GLN A 463 -28.37 -13.09 -17.00
N PHE A 464 -27.11 -13.01 -16.56
CA PHE A 464 -26.77 -12.61 -15.20
C PHE A 464 -27.28 -11.20 -14.90
N ILE A 465 -27.02 -10.23 -15.80
CA ILE A 465 -27.51 -8.85 -15.63
C ILE A 465 -29.04 -8.84 -15.55
N ILE A 466 -29.74 -9.49 -16.50
CA ILE A 466 -31.21 -9.52 -16.54
C ILE A 466 -31.80 -10.14 -15.26
N LYS A 467 -31.23 -11.26 -14.80
CA LYS A 467 -31.67 -11.95 -13.58
C LYS A 467 -31.52 -11.07 -12.33
N ASN A 468 -30.49 -10.23 -12.27
CA ASN A 468 -30.26 -9.35 -11.12
C ASN A 468 -30.96 -7.98 -11.24
N LEU A 469 -31.49 -7.61 -12.42
CA LEU A 469 -32.37 -6.45 -12.60
C LEU A 469 -33.81 -6.70 -12.14
N GLN A 470 -34.21 -7.97 -12.12
CA GLN A 470 -35.50 -8.42 -11.63
C GLN A 470 -35.27 -8.98 -10.22
N PRO A 471 -35.37 -8.20 -9.14
CA PRO A 471 -35.51 -8.83 -7.84
C PRO A 471 -36.77 -9.70 -7.94
N THR A 472 -36.60 -10.98 -7.67
CA THR A 472 -37.62 -12.05 -7.61
C THR A 472 -39.01 -11.46 -7.39
N GLN A 473 -39.84 -11.40 -8.44
CA GLN A 473 -41.30 -11.19 -8.31
C GLN A 473 -41.89 -12.21 -7.32
N GLU A 474 -41.19 -13.31 -7.04
CA GLU A 474 -41.50 -14.31 -6.01
C GLU A 474 -41.43 -13.77 -4.57
N ALA A 475 -40.59 -12.77 -4.25
CA ALA A 475 -40.51 -12.18 -2.91
C ALA A 475 -41.64 -11.16 -2.64
N LEU A 476 -42.09 -10.46 -3.68
CA LEU A 476 -43.23 -9.54 -3.62
C LEU A 476 -44.59 -10.27 -3.63
N ASN A 477 -44.65 -11.45 -4.25
CA ASN A 477 -45.86 -12.30 -4.21
C ASN A 477 -45.95 -13.15 -2.93
N GLY A 478 -44.84 -13.38 -2.22
CA GLY A 478 -44.81 -14.13 -0.95
C GLY A 478 -45.12 -13.32 0.31
N SER A 479 -45.37 -12.02 0.18
CA SER A 479 -45.83 -11.14 1.29
C SER A 479 -47.35 -10.86 1.23
N ILE A 480 -48.05 -11.54 0.31
CA ILE A 480 -49.52 -11.61 0.25
C ILE A 480 -49.91 -13.10 0.15
N SER A 481 -49.70 -13.84 1.23
CA SER A 481 -50.31 -15.16 1.43
C SER A 481 -50.52 -15.44 2.90
#